data_AF-A0A1W1X9X7-F1
#
_entry.id   AF-A0A1W1X9X7-F1
#
_cell.length_a   1.000
_cell.length_b   1.000
_cell.length_c   1.000
_cell.angle_alpha   90.00
_cell.angle_beta   90.00
_cell.angle_gamma   90.00
#
_symmetry.space_group_name_H-M   'P 1'
#
loop_
_entity.id
_entity.type
_entity.pdbx_description
1 polymer ?
#
loop_
_entity_poly.entity_id
_entity_poly.type
_entity_poly.pdbx_seq_one_letter_code
_entity_poly.pdbx_strand_id
1 'polypeptide(L)' 'MKKCFALGLLLLCGLMSNASAMEIRYYQVYTGGGQSYCDWVWPGSEYFGVRQGSGPYYYVACKK' A
#
# COMPACT_ATOMS: atom_id res chain seq x y z
N MET A 1 4.41 10.03 47.90
CA MET A 1 3.52 9.50 46.85
C MET A 1 3.84 10.17 45.51
N LYS A 2 4.80 9.65 44.72
CA LYS A 2 5.18 10.18 43.38
C LYS A 2 5.73 9.07 42.46
N LYS A 3 5.13 7.86 42.47
CA LYS A 3 5.65 6.71 41.69
C LYS A 3 4.68 6.18 40.63
N CYS A 4 3.49 6.76 40.48
CA CYS A 4 2.44 6.21 39.61
C CYS A 4 2.33 6.87 38.23
N PHE A 5 3.02 7.98 37.96
CA PHE A 5 2.88 8.72 36.70
C PHE A 5 3.75 8.18 35.55
N ALA A 6 4.81 7.42 35.83
CA ALA A 6 5.73 6.94 34.81
C ALA A 6 5.22 5.71 34.03
N LEU A 7 4.38 4.88 34.65
CA LEU A 7 3.87 3.63 34.06
C LEU A 7 2.80 3.87 32.99
N GLY A 8 1.97 4.91 33.15
CA GLY A 8 0.94 5.26 32.15
C GLY A 8 1.52 5.79 30.84
N LEU A 9 2.63 6.53 30.92
CA LEU A 9 3.26 7.13 29.74
C LEU A 9 3.97 6.09 28.85
N LEU A 10 4.60 5.08 29.46
CA LEU A 10 5.26 3.99 28.73
C LEU A 10 4.27 3.07 28.00
N LEU A 11 3.08 2.86 28.56
CA LEU A 11 2.05 2.00 27.94
C LEU A 11 1.42 2.65 26.69
N LEU A 12 1.30 3.98 26.67
CA LEU A 12 0.72 4.72 25.54
C LEU A 12 1.67 4.80 24.32
N CYS A 13 2.99 4.76 24.54
CA CYS A 13 3.98 4.76 23.46
C CYS A 13 4.21 3.38 22.80
N GLY A 14 3.78 2.29 23.43
CA GLY A 14 4.01 0.92 22.93
C GLY A 14 3.00 0.41 21.89
N LEU A 15 1.91 1.15 21.65
CA LEU A 15 0.80 0.68 20.80
C LEU A 15 0.79 1.28 19.38
N MET A 16 1.76 2.13 19.02
CA MET A 16 1.77 2.86 17.74
C MET A 16 2.98 2.49 16.87
N SER A 17 3.14 1.23 16.50
CA SER A 17 4.25 0.83 15.63
C SER A 17 3.92 -0.31 14.66
N ASN A 18 2.71 -0.29 14.09
CA ASN A 18 2.40 -1.08 12.88
C ASN A 18 1.75 -0.19 11.81
N ALA A 19 2.46 0.86 11.39
CA ALA A 19 2.12 1.54 10.15
C ALA A 19 2.72 0.71 9.00
N SER A 20 1.96 -0.23 8.44
CA SER A 20 2.32 -0.82 7.15
C SER A 20 2.14 0.26 6.08
N ALA A 21 3.24 0.73 5.50
CA ALA A 21 3.19 1.64 4.37
C ALA A 21 2.78 0.82 3.13
N MET A 22 1.52 0.94 2.72
CA MET A 22 1.05 0.38 1.46
C MET A 22 1.55 1.26 0.31
N GLU A 23 2.42 0.72 -0.54
CA GLU A 23 2.92 1.35 -1.75
C GLU A 23 2.04 0.94 -2.93
N ILE A 24 1.56 1.93 -3.70
CA ILE A 24 0.78 1.70 -4.91
C ILE A 24 1.54 2.27 -6.11
N ARG A 25 1.78 1.41 -7.11
CA ARG A 25 2.41 1.80 -8.38
C ARG A 25 1.40 1.72 -9.51
N TYR A 26 1.45 2.70 -10.40
CA TYR A 26 0.58 2.80 -11.57
C TYR A 26 1.39 2.59 -12.84
N TYR A 27 0.94 1.67 -13.68
CA TYR A 27 1.60 1.33 -14.94
C TYR A 27 0.67 1.62 -16.10
N GLN A 28 1.12 2.43 -17.06
CA GLN A 28 0.36 2.76 -18.24
C GLN A 28 0.37 1.59 -19.22
N VAL A 29 -0.81 1.19 -19.69
CA VAL A 29 -1.02 0.07 -20.62
C VAL A 29 -2.04 0.47 -21.68
N TYR A 30 -1.97 -0.15 -22.87
CA TYR A 30 -2.96 0.04 -23.93
C TYR A 30 -4.18 -0.88 -23.77
N THR A 31 -4.03 -1.98 -23.04
CA THR A 31 -5.08 -2.95 -22.75
C THR A 31 -5.04 -3.22 -21.25
N GLY A 32 -6.18 -3.39 -20.59
CA GLY A 32 -6.25 -3.62 -19.13
C GLY A 32 -5.31 -4.74 -18.63
N GLY A 33 -5.11 -4.80 -17.32
CA GLY A 33 -4.25 -5.79 -16.67
C GLY A 33 -4.96 -6.52 -15.53
N GLY A 34 -4.30 -7.56 -15.01
CA GLY A 34 -4.74 -8.33 -13.85
C GLY A 34 -3.55 -8.73 -12.98
N GLN A 35 -3.74 -9.68 -12.07
CA GLN A 35 -2.69 -10.16 -11.16
C GLN A 35 -1.42 -10.58 -11.90
N SER A 36 -1.54 -11.32 -13.00
CA SER A 36 -0.40 -11.76 -13.82
C SER A 36 0.46 -10.62 -14.35
N TYR A 37 -0.14 -9.45 -14.62
CA TYR A 37 0.62 -8.26 -15.02
C TYR A 37 1.40 -7.68 -13.85
N CYS A 38 0.77 -7.56 -12.68
CA CYS A 38 1.43 -7.09 -11.45
C CYS A 38 2.56 -8.03 -11.02
N ASP A 39 2.38 -9.35 -11.14
CA ASP A 39 3.43 -10.35 -10.86
C ASP A 39 4.64 -10.18 -11.78
N TRP A 40 4.42 -9.75 -13.03
CA TRP A 40 5.47 -9.53 -14.01
C TRP A 40 6.22 -8.21 -13.81
N VAL A 41 5.51 -7.08 -13.63
CA VAL A 41 6.15 -5.75 -13.49
C VAL A 41 6.66 -5.45 -12.08
N TRP A 42 6.04 -6.05 -11.06
CA TRP A 42 6.37 -5.82 -9.67
C TRP A 42 6.10 -7.08 -8.82
N PRO A 43 7.02 -8.06 -8.82
CA PRO A 43 6.81 -9.34 -8.17
C PRO A 43 6.41 -9.23 -6.69
N GLY A 44 5.40 -10.00 -6.31
CA GLY A 44 4.80 -9.99 -4.97
C GLY A 44 3.96 -8.75 -4.66
N SER A 45 3.55 -8.00 -5.68
CA SER A 45 2.47 -7.01 -5.56
C SER A 45 1.13 -7.64 -5.89
N GLU A 46 0.05 -7.07 -5.36
CA GLU A 46 -1.32 -7.50 -5.66
C GLU A 46 -1.98 -6.55 -6.66
N TYR A 47 -2.79 -7.09 -7.55
CA TYR A 47 -3.63 -6.30 -8.44
C TYR A 47 -4.64 -5.51 -7.61
N PHE A 48 -4.60 -4.19 -7.75
CA PHE A 48 -5.45 -3.26 -7.01
C PHE A 48 -6.57 -2.68 -7.86
N GLY A 49 -6.40 -2.65 -9.19
CA GLY A 49 -7.45 -2.24 -10.11
C GLY A 49 -6.91 -1.66 -11.40
N VAL A 50 -7.83 -1.17 -12.23
CA VAL A 50 -7.52 -0.45 -13.46
C VAL A 50 -8.31 0.86 -13.48
N ARG A 51 -7.67 1.92 -13.95
CA ARG A 51 -8.32 3.21 -14.21
C ARG A 51 -8.13 3.58 -15.66
N GLN A 52 -9.16 4.15 -16.29
CA GLN A 52 -9.02 4.70 -17.63
C GLN A 52 -8.20 5.99 -17.58
N GLY A 53 -7.21 6.08 -18.47
CA GLY A 53 -6.35 7.24 -18.67
C GLY A 53 -6.85 8.11 -19.81
N SER A 54 -5.95 8.90 -20.40
CA SER A 54 -6.24 9.69 -21.59
C SER A 54 -6.26 8.80 -22.84
N GLY A 55 -7.18 9.05 -23.78
CA GLY A 55 -7.24 8.34 -25.06
C GLY A 55 -7.40 6.81 -24.90
N PRO A 56 -6.62 5.98 -25.62
CA PRO A 56 -6.72 4.52 -25.55
C PRO A 56 -5.96 3.91 -24.35
N TYR A 57 -5.42 4.73 -23.45
CA TYR A 57 -4.56 4.25 -22.36
C TYR A 57 -5.36 3.96 -21.08
N TYR A 58 -4.86 2.98 -20.32
CA TYR A 58 -5.29 2.65 -18.98
C TYR A 58 -4.10 2.68 -18.03
N TYR A 59 -4.37 2.80 -16.74
CA TYR A 59 -3.40 2.64 -15.67
C TYR A 59 -3.77 1.43 -14.83
N VAL A 60 -2.89 0.42 -14.79
CA VAL A 60 -3.00 -0.72 -13.88
C VAL A 60 -2.34 -0.34 -12.57
N ALA A 61 -3.08 -0.49 -11.48
CA ALA A 61 -2.58 -0.25 -10.13
C ALA A 61 -2.19 -1.58 -9.50
N CYS A 62 -0.95 -1.66 -9.00
CA CYS A 62 -0.44 -2.77 -8.22
C CYS A 62 -0.09 -2.25 -6.81
N LYS A 63 -0.42 -3.00 -5.75
CA LYS A 63 -0.18 -2.62 -4.34
C LYS A 63 0.80 -3.58 -3.65
N LYS A 64 1.63 -3.09 -2.73
CA LYS A 64 2.50 -3.89 -1.87
C LYS A 64 2.65 -3.27 -0.49
#